data_AF-A0A285GAE2-F1
#
_entry.id   AF-A0A285GAE2-F1
#
_cell.length_a   1.000
_cell.length_b   1.000
_cell.length_c   1.000
_cell.angle_alpha   90.00
_cell.angle_beta   90.00
_cell.angle_gamma   90.00
#
_symmetry.space_group_name_H-M   'P 1'
#
loop_
_entity.id
_entity.type
_entity.pdbx_description
1 polymer ?
#
loop_
_entity_poly.entity_id
_entity_poly.type
_entity_poly.pdbx_seq_one_letter_code
_entity_poly.pdbx_strand_id
1 'polypeptide(L)'
;MKTSSFVEALQQDPPFSFHNSNPYNKSLLVGTKATELKSLMDKVFETCLVDSLMTAIVGNPGTGKTHFLWNLEYRTNIEKSKNGIVVIFNLKDKIPTTEQILQSIYTNTHFVDLAEKYNVVLKGENYDDKKQEINYLLSRAKEDWKDFGLFIGVDTVDECIRKIVDLKNVESDKAVVDLLGTYRLILDTFDNTAVIFALTKDVYHIFRDVISGDQTLRRRILVPNGIDDKPIEFGSLKEKEAYELVTVSMKEWAKRNNLEEIDFGNYPFSKEAIYLAWRVASTPGSLTKICSQCLNKKVYEYNDTTTKEKSLKISEYEMATILLKNKSDPTLDYREKLWNNIDYITKKDEYESLLKDFIGNQNWQFKDKGILYESFKDYFLSLEFSINSGERGLFVGYTIDGNKKEVELKFVDGTKIPKIDFKSVANNLLKGISNACLFIYITDEEYDEYKDKDFLIYENEFIEISRYFRNKNIDYTPTLGSKRLTSNDIEQIIGVKKMNNIKERKKLFNYIDNKLKMARYLKSLMVTKPSKI
;
A
#
# COMPACT_ATOMS: atom_id res chain seq x y z
N MET A 1 -15.71 -28.69 -5.35
CA MET A 1 -15.84 -27.77 -6.51
C MET A 1 -14.98 -28.17 -7.73
N LYS A 2 -15.54 -28.18 -8.95
CA LYS A 2 -14.74 -28.32 -10.20
C LYS A 2 -14.11 -26.97 -10.55
N THR A 3 -12.78 -26.90 -10.70
CA THR A 3 -12.03 -25.68 -11.06
C THR A 3 -12.61 -24.95 -12.28
N SER A 4 -13.24 -25.67 -13.23
CA SER A 4 -13.93 -25.09 -14.38
C SER A 4 -15.08 -24.15 -13.99
N SER A 5 -15.92 -24.53 -13.03
CA SER A 5 -17.05 -23.68 -12.56
C SER A 5 -16.59 -22.38 -11.89
N PHE A 6 -15.42 -22.40 -11.23
CA PHE A 6 -14.84 -21.21 -10.61
C PHE A 6 -14.28 -20.25 -11.67
N VAL A 7 -13.60 -20.78 -12.69
CA VAL A 7 -13.05 -19.96 -13.79
C VAL A 7 -14.15 -19.35 -14.64
N GLU A 8 -15.18 -20.13 -14.98
CA GLU A 8 -16.36 -19.65 -15.72
C GLU A 8 -17.04 -18.50 -14.97
N ALA A 9 -17.24 -18.65 -13.64
CA ALA A 9 -17.78 -17.58 -12.81
C ALA A 9 -16.90 -16.32 -12.81
N LEU A 10 -15.57 -16.47 -12.73
CA LEU A 10 -14.64 -15.33 -12.75
C LEU A 10 -14.66 -14.55 -14.08
N GLN A 11 -14.90 -15.24 -15.19
CA GLN A 11 -14.99 -14.61 -16.51
C GLN A 11 -16.29 -13.82 -16.68
N GLN A 12 -17.39 -14.32 -16.13
CA GLN A 12 -18.70 -13.70 -16.25
C GLN A 12 -18.90 -12.55 -15.27
N ASP A 13 -18.37 -12.70 -14.05
CA ASP A 13 -18.51 -11.74 -12.97
C ASP A 13 -17.18 -11.60 -12.21
N PRO A 14 -16.46 -10.47 -12.34
CA PRO A 14 -15.21 -10.27 -11.62
C PRO A 14 -15.45 -9.91 -10.14
N PRO A 15 -14.65 -10.43 -9.19
CA PRO A 15 -14.79 -10.14 -7.77
C PRO A 15 -14.48 -8.68 -7.40
N PHE A 16 -13.58 -8.05 -8.17
CA PHE A 16 -13.11 -6.69 -7.94
C PHE A 16 -13.62 -5.76 -9.05
N SER A 17 -14.53 -4.86 -8.71
CA SER A 17 -14.99 -3.82 -9.61
C SER A 17 -14.10 -2.58 -9.50
N PHE A 18 -13.39 -2.26 -10.58
CA PHE A 18 -12.61 -1.03 -10.71
C PHE A 18 -13.26 -0.14 -11.77
N HIS A 19 -13.61 1.10 -11.43
CA HIS A 19 -14.33 2.07 -12.28
C HIS A 19 -15.75 1.72 -12.73
N ASN A 20 -16.42 0.71 -12.15
CA ASN A 20 -17.82 0.46 -12.47
C ASN A 20 -18.72 1.56 -11.90
N SER A 21 -19.58 2.13 -12.75
CA SER A 21 -20.62 3.08 -12.38
C SER A 21 -21.71 2.46 -11.50
N ASN A 22 -21.75 1.13 -11.37
CA ASN A 22 -22.64 0.40 -10.49
C ASN A 22 -21.93 -0.87 -9.97
N PRO A 23 -21.13 -0.76 -8.90
CA PRO A 23 -20.28 -1.87 -8.48
C PRO A 23 -21.10 -2.97 -7.79
N TYR A 24 -20.91 -4.26 -8.13
CA TYR A 24 -21.68 -5.39 -7.55
C TYR A 24 -21.41 -5.63 -6.05
N ASN A 25 -20.42 -4.95 -5.48
CA ASN A 25 -20.00 -5.08 -4.10
C ASN A 25 -20.38 -3.85 -3.25
N LYS A 26 -21.47 -3.14 -3.59
CA LYS A 26 -21.94 -1.97 -2.81
C LYS A 26 -22.15 -2.27 -1.33
N SER A 27 -22.56 -3.48 -0.99
CA SER A 27 -22.75 -3.93 0.39
C SER A 27 -21.47 -3.88 1.23
N LEU A 28 -20.30 -3.95 0.58
CA LEU A 28 -19.02 -4.01 1.26
C LEU A 28 -18.51 -2.63 1.65
N LEU A 29 -18.10 -2.52 2.91
CA LEU A 29 -17.37 -1.37 3.41
C LEU A 29 -16.29 -1.85 4.37
N VAL A 30 -15.02 -1.72 3.96
CA VAL A 30 -13.87 -2.20 4.72
C VAL A 30 -13.00 -1.03 5.16
N GLY A 31 -12.47 -1.15 6.38
CA GLY A 31 -11.55 -0.19 6.97
C GLY A 31 -12.15 0.53 8.18
N THR A 32 -11.30 0.76 9.17
CA THR A 32 -11.67 1.40 10.44
C THR A 32 -12.26 2.79 10.22
N LYS A 33 -11.63 3.62 9.38
CA LYS A 33 -12.13 4.95 9.02
C LYS A 33 -13.47 4.92 8.27
N ALA A 34 -13.66 3.92 7.42
CA ALA A 34 -14.92 3.76 6.69
C ALA A 34 -16.07 3.44 7.65
N THR A 35 -15.80 2.60 8.65
CA THR A 35 -16.75 2.22 9.70
C THR A 35 -17.06 3.40 10.63
N GLU A 36 -16.04 4.18 11.00
CA GLU A 36 -16.21 5.38 11.81
C GLU A 36 -17.06 6.44 11.07
N LEU A 37 -16.73 6.72 9.81
CA LEU A 37 -17.50 7.64 8.97
C LEU A 37 -18.95 7.15 8.78
N LYS A 38 -19.17 5.85 8.62
CA LYS A 38 -20.51 5.25 8.58
C LYS A 38 -21.32 5.63 9.82
N SER A 39 -20.75 5.50 11.02
CA SER A 39 -21.43 5.89 12.26
C SER A 39 -21.70 7.39 12.34
N LEU A 40 -20.76 8.24 11.90
CA LEU A 40 -21.00 9.68 11.89
C LEU A 40 -22.06 10.10 10.87
N MET A 41 -22.10 9.45 9.71
CA MET A 41 -23.14 9.68 8.70
C MET A 41 -24.53 9.26 9.19
N ASP A 42 -24.61 8.34 10.15
CA ASP A 42 -25.88 8.05 10.84
C ASP A 42 -26.37 9.24 11.66
N LYS A 43 -25.48 10.01 12.30
CA LYS A 43 -25.84 11.26 12.98
C LYS A 43 -26.20 12.39 12.00
N VAL A 44 -25.50 12.45 10.87
CA VAL A 44 -25.84 13.40 9.79
C VAL A 44 -27.24 13.13 9.26
N PHE A 45 -27.62 11.85 9.12
CA PHE A 45 -28.97 11.43 8.77
C PHE A 45 -29.99 11.93 9.80
N GLU A 46 -29.77 11.69 11.08
CA GLU A 46 -30.70 12.16 12.13
C GLU A 46 -30.84 13.69 12.14
N THR A 47 -29.74 14.40 11.94
CA THR A 47 -29.73 15.87 11.90
C THR A 47 -30.47 16.40 10.68
N CYS A 48 -30.32 15.74 9.53
CA CYS A 48 -30.96 16.20 8.30
C CYS A 48 -32.48 16.07 8.35
N LEU A 49 -33.02 15.17 9.18
CA LEU A 49 -34.47 15.02 9.38
C LEU A 49 -35.10 16.20 10.13
N VAL A 50 -34.29 16.98 10.85
CA VAL A 50 -34.72 18.21 11.51
C VAL A 50 -34.51 19.41 10.58
N ASP A 51 -33.29 19.52 10.02
CA ASP A 51 -32.90 20.62 9.15
C ASP A 51 -32.13 20.13 7.93
N SER A 52 -32.59 20.47 6.73
CA SER A 52 -31.89 20.17 5.47
C SER A 52 -30.46 20.75 5.47
N LEU A 53 -29.49 19.92 5.10
CA LEU A 53 -28.06 20.24 5.27
C LEU A 53 -27.18 19.71 4.13
N MET A 54 -25.95 20.20 4.11
CA MET A 54 -24.86 19.73 3.27
C MET A 54 -23.79 19.09 4.15
N THR A 55 -23.06 18.13 3.61
CA THR A 55 -21.95 17.45 4.29
C THR A 55 -20.90 17.02 3.28
N ALA A 56 -19.76 16.53 3.76
CA ALA A 56 -18.67 16.10 2.90
C ALA A 56 -18.00 14.82 3.39
N ILE A 57 -17.56 14.02 2.43
CA ILE A 57 -16.68 12.87 2.58
C ILE A 57 -15.35 13.23 1.94
N VAL A 58 -14.27 13.18 2.71
CA VAL A 58 -12.96 13.68 2.26
C VAL A 58 -11.97 12.52 2.09
N GLY A 59 -11.12 12.59 1.06
CA GLY A 59 -10.06 11.61 0.86
C GLY A 59 -9.39 11.71 -0.51
N ASN A 60 -8.19 11.15 -0.64
CA ASN A 60 -7.47 11.15 -1.92
C ASN A 60 -8.19 10.30 -3.00
N PRO A 61 -7.83 10.43 -4.29
CA PRO A 61 -8.28 9.49 -5.33
C PRO A 61 -8.01 8.03 -4.93
N GLY A 62 -8.94 7.13 -5.27
CA GLY A 62 -8.82 5.70 -4.96
C GLY A 62 -9.06 5.29 -3.49
N THR A 63 -9.36 6.24 -2.59
CA THR A 63 -9.51 5.93 -1.16
C THR A 63 -10.89 5.39 -0.74
N GLY A 64 -11.86 5.31 -1.68
CA GLY A 64 -13.16 4.68 -1.43
C GLY A 64 -14.36 5.63 -1.27
N LYS A 65 -14.22 6.94 -1.54
CA LYS A 65 -15.33 7.92 -1.40
C LYS A 65 -16.57 7.56 -2.23
N THR A 66 -16.40 7.32 -3.53
CA THR A 66 -17.47 6.87 -4.44
C THR A 66 -18.10 5.58 -3.94
N HIS A 67 -17.28 4.63 -3.49
CA HIS A 67 -17.75 3.34 -2.95
C HIS A 67 -18.57 3.52 -1.68
N PHE A 68 -18.21 4.48 -0.82
CA PHE A 68 -19.01 4.83 0.35
C PHE A 68 -20.39 5.39 -0.02
N LEU A 69 -20.48 6.25 -1.05
CA LEU A 69 -21.77 6.73 -1.56
C LEU A 69 -22.64 5.56 -2.06
N TRP A 70 -22.04 4.62 -2.81
CA TRP A 70 -22.74 3.40 -3.24
C TRP A 70 -23.17 2.50 -2.08
N ASN A 71 -22.35 2.41 -1.02
CA ASN A 71 -22.72 1.67 0.18
C ASN A 71 -23.90 2.32 0.90
N LEU A 72 -23.92 3.65 1.00
CA LEU A 72 -25.04 4.39 1.58
C LEU A 72 -26.32 4.18 0.77
N GLU A 73 -26.21 4.22 -0.56
CA GLU A 73 -27.30 3.93 -1.49
C GLU A 73 -27.87 2.53 -1.30
N TYR A 74 -27.01 1.51 -1.33
CA TYR A 74 -27.41 0.13 -1.09
C TYR A 74 -28.12 -0.06 0.26
N ARG A 75 -27.54 0.48 1.34
CA ARG A 75 -28.08 0.34 2.69
C ARG A 75 -29.46 1.00 2.86
N THR A 76 -29.69 2.11 2.17
CA THR A 76 -30.93 2.89 2.30
C THR A 76 -31.99 2.36 1.35
N ASN A 77 -31.67 2.23 0.07
CA ASN A 77 -32.65 1.90 -0.96
C ASN A 77 -32.96 0.39 -1.05
N ILE A 78 -31.94 -0.46 -0.88
CA ILE A 78 -32.04 -1.90 -1.11
C ILE A 78 -32.23 -2.66 0.21
N GLU A 79 -31.32 -2.47 1.16
CA GLU A 79 -31.39 -3.12 2.48
C GLU A 79 -32.49 -2.52 3.36
N LYS A 80 -32.95 -1.29 3.05
CA LYS A 80 -33.95 -0.54 3.81
C LYS A 80 -33.57 -0.42 5.30
N SER A 81 -32.27 -0.32 5.58
CA SER A 81 -31.75 -0.11 6.94
C SER A 81 -32.07 1.28 7.49
N LYS A 82 -32.51 2.20 6.61
CA LYS A 82 -32.98 3.54 6.93
C LYS A 82 -34.16 3.91 6.04
N ASN A 83 -35.09 4.70 6.58
CA ASN A 83 -36.21 5.24 5.83
C ASN A 83 -35.74 6.43 4.99
N GLY A 84 -35.68 6.26 3.68
CA GLY A 84 -35.28 7.34 2.78
C GLY A 84 -34.96 6.87 1.38
N ILE A 85 -34.48 7.81 0.57
CA ILE A 85 -33.97 7.55 -0.77
C ILE A 85 -32.60 8.20 -0.90
N VAL A 86 -31.64 7.47 -1.47
CA VAL A 86 -30.34 7.98 -1.87
C VAL A 86 -30.26 8.05 -3.38
N VAL A 87 -29.93 9.22 -3.90
CA VAL A 87 -29.68 9.49 -5.32
C VAL A 87 -28.21 9.90 -5.47
N ILE A 88 -27.46 9.22 -6.34
CA ILE A 88 -26.07 9.58 -6.63
C ILE A 88 -26.01 10.38 -7.92
N PHE A 89 -25.52 11.61 -7.83
CA PHE A 89 -25.28 12.51 -8.94
C PHE A 89 -23.77 12.65 -9.20
N ASN A 90 -23.26 11.89 -10.16
CA ASN A 90 -21.85 11.95 -10.57
C ASN A 90 -21.62 13.17 -11.47
N LEU A 91 -20.77 14.12 -11.09
CA LEU A 91 -20.49 15.37 -11.82
C LEU A 91 -19.47 15.26 -12.95
N LYS A 92 -19.04 14.04 -13.31
CA LYS A 92 -18.03 13.82 -14.34
C LYS A 92 -18.45 14.50 -15.64
N ASP A 93 -17.55 15.33 -16.16
CA ASP A 93 -17.73 16.09 -17.39
C ASP A 93 -18.96 17.01 -17.43
N LYS A 94 -19.53 17.45 -16.30
CA LYS A 94 -20.69 18.39 -16.29
C LYS A 94 -20.64 19.43 -15.16
N ILE A 95 -21.36 20.52 -15.37
CA ILE A 95 -21.65 21.53 -14.36
C ILE A 95 -23.13 21.36 -13.99
N PRO A 96 -23.47 21.13 -12.71
CA PRO A 96 -24.85 20.87 -12.31
C PRO A 96 -25.73 22.10 -12.51
N THR A 97 -26.97 21.88 -12.95
CA THR A 97 -28.07 22.82 -12.78
C THR A 97 -29.12 22.23 -11.84
N THR A 98 -29.94 23.09 -11.22
CA THR A 98 -31.04 22.65 -10.35
C THR A 98 -31.98 21.69 -11.08
N GLU A 99 -32.30 21.98 -12.36
CA GLU A 99 -33.14 21.11 -13.20
C GLU A 99 -32.53 19.73 -13.42
N GLN A 100 -31.23 19.62 -13.67
CA GLN A 100 -30.55 18.33 -13.83
C GLN A 100 -30.54 17.50 -12.54
N ILE A 101 -30.44 18.17 -11.39
CA ILE A 101 -30.51 17.50 -10.08
C ILE A 101 -31.93 16.97 -9.85
N LEU A 102 -32.96 17.79 -10.09
CA LEU A 102 -34.36 17.36 -10.02
C LEU A 102 -34.62 16.17 -10.95
N GLN A 103 -34.19 16.27 -12.21
CA GLN A 103 -34.33 15.19 -13.18
C GLN A 103 -33.71 13.89 -12.65
N SER A 104 -32.55 13.97 -12.00
CA SER A 104 -31.85 12.78 -11.47
C SER A 104 -32.59 12.12 -10.31
N ILE A 105 -33.27 12.91 -9.47
CA ILE A 105 -34.18 12.39 -8.44
C ILE A 105 -35.40 11.75 -9.12
N TYR A 106 -35.98 12.48 -10.07
CA TYR A 106 -37.20 12.11 -10.77
C TYR A 106 -37.09 10.81 -11.56
N THR A 107 -35.92 10.52 -12.13
CA THR A 107 -35.65 9.28 -12.87
C THR A 107 -35.01 8.19 -12.01
N ASN A 108 -34.79 8.41 -10.72
CA ASN A 108 -34.23 7.40 -9.84
C ASN A 108 -35.23 6.26 -9.64
N THR A 109 -34.82 5.02 -9.88
CA THR A 109 -35.71 3.84 -9.77
C THR A 109 -36.40 3.75 -8.42
N HIS A 110 -35.70 3.97 -7.31
CA HIS A 110 -36.29 3.90 -5.97
C HIS A 110 -37.26 5.05 -5.67
N PHE A 111 -37.08 6.19 -6.34
CA PHE A 111 -38.05 7.28 -6.29
C PHE A 111 -39.30 6.99 -7.12
N VAL A 112 -39.13 6.35 -8.29
CA VAL A 112 -40.25 5.83 -9.09
C VAL A 112 -41.03 4.77 -8.30
N ASP A 113 -40.35 3.82 -7.65
CA ASP A 113 -40.98 2.81 -6.80
C ASP A 113 -41.79 3.45 -5.64
N LEU A 114 -41.29 4.56 -5.08
CA LEU A 114 -42.02 5.33 -4.06
C LEU A 114 -43.28 5.97 -4.65
N ALA A 115 -43.20 6.52 -5.86
CA ALA A 115 -44.35 7.09 -6.55
C ALA A 115 -45.43 6.04 -6.81
N GLU A 116 -45.04 4.85 -7.28
CA GLU A 116 -45.92 3.71 -7.49
C GLU A 116 -46.59 3.26 -6.18
N LYS A 117 -45.83 3.18 -5.07
CA LYS A 117 -46.38 2.87 -3.74
C LYS A 117 -47.55 3.79 -3.37
N TYR A 118 -47.46 5.07 -3.72
CA TYR A 118 -48.49 6.07 -3.42
C TYR A 118 -49.49 6.30 -4.56
N ASN A 119 -49.48 5.46 -5.61
CA ASN A 119 -50.33 5.60 -6.80
C ASN A 119 -50.21 6.97 -7.49
N VAL A 120 -49.00 7.55 -7.48
CA VAL A 120 -48.69 8.81 -8.16
C VAL A 120 -48.07 8.52 -9.50
N VAL A 121 -48.67 9.05 -10.56
CA VAL A 121 -48.09 8.99 -11.91
C VAL A 121 -47.24 10.23 -12.12
N LEU A 122 -45.93 10.03 -12.18
CA LEU A 122 -44.95 11.07 -12.47
C LEU A 122 -45.13 11.59 -13.91
N LYS A 123 -45.60 12.84 -14.08
CA LYS A 123 -45.83 13.49 -15.39
C LYS A 123 -45.22 14.88 -15.55
N GLY A 124 -44.48 15.37 -14.57
CA GLY A 124 -43.88 16.70 -14.61
C GLY A 124 -42.98 16.91 -15.83
N GLU A 125 -43.37 17.85 -16.69
CA GLU A 125 -42.64 18.16 -17.93
C GLU A 125 -41.57 19.23 -17.69
N ASN A 126 -41.84 20.18 -16.79
CA ASN A 126 -40.97 21.31 -16.47
C ASN A 126 -40.41 21.23 -15.03
N TYR A 127 -39.62 22.24 -14.66
CA TYR A 127 -38.98 22.35 -13.34
C TYR A 127 -40.00 22.40 -12.18
N ASP A 128 -41.04 23.23 -12.29
CA ASP A 128 -42.00 23.46 -11.20
C ASP A 128 -42.89 22.24 -10.97
N ASP A 129 -43.32 21.56 -12.03
CA ASP A 129 -44.11 20.34 -11.92
C ASP A 129 -43.32 19.23 -11.20
N LYS A 130 -42.07 18.99 -11.62
CA LYS A 130 -41.19 18.01 -10.98
C LYS A 130 -40.94 18.34 -9.53
N LYS A 131 -40.70 19.62 -9.21
CA LYS A 131 -40.53 20.11 -7.84
C LYS A 131 -41.76 19.80 -6.98
N GLN A 132 -42.96 20.07 -7.48
CA GLN A 132 -44.21 19.85 -6.74
C GLN A 132 -44.46 18.37 -6.49
N GLU A 133 -44.28 17.52 -7.51
CA GLU A 133 -44.46 16.08 -7.38
C GLU A 133 -43.43 15.45 -6.42
N ILE A 134 -42.17 15.91 -6.47
CA ILE A 134 -41.15 15.48 -5.50
C ILE A 134 -41.55 15.85 -4.08
N ASN A 135 -41.94 17.11 -3.85
CA ASN A 135 -42.37 17.55 -2.53
C ASN A 135 -43.62 16.81 -2.03
N TYR A 136 -44.57 16.53 -2.92
CA TYR A 136 -45.76 15.73 -2.58
C TYR A 136 -45.36 14.33 -2.10
N LEU A 137 -44.51 13.64 -2.85
CA LEU A 137 -44.06 12.28 -2.51
C LEU A 137 -43.23 12.24 -1.22
N LEU A 138 -42.32 13.18 -1.03
CA LEU A 138 -41.57 13.29 0.21
C LEU A 138 -42.48 13.55 1.41
N SER A 139 -43.51 14.40 1.26
CA SER A 139 -44.48 14.69 2.32
C SER A 139 -45.31 13.45 2.67
N ARG A 140 -45.79 12.72 1.67
CA ARG A 140 -46.52 11.45 1.87
C ARG A 140 -45.65 10.39 2.54
N ALA A 141 -44.40 10.26 2.12
CA ALA A 141 -43.46 9.35 2.75
C ALA A 141 -43.24 9.68 4.24
N LYS A 142 -43.20 10.98 4.60
CA LYS A 142 -43.08 11.43 6.00
C LYS A 142 -44.31 11.13 6.85
N GLU A 143 -45.51 11.11 6.27
CA GLU A 143 -46.74 10.71 6.97
C GLU A 143 -46.65 9.25 7.44
N ASP A 144 -46.13 8.36 6.59
CA ASP A 144 -45.93 6.94 6.91
C ASP A 144 -44.69 6.70 7.78
N TRP A 145 -43.62 7.45 7.52
CA TRP A 145 -42.30 7.29 8.14
C TRP A 145 -41.77 8.65 8.58
N LYS A 146 -41.97 8.98 9.85
CA LYS A 146 -41.56 10.29 10.42
C LYS A 146 -40.08 10.62 10.21
N ASP A 147 -39.24 9.61 10.04
CA ASP A 147 -37.81 9.67 9.83
C ASP A 147 -37.40 9.49 8.35
N PHE A 148 -38.28 9.79 7.40
CA PHE A 148 -37.97 9.73 5.97
C PHE A 148 -37.13 10.93 5.50
N GLY A 149 -36.02 10.65 4.81
CA GLY A 149 -35.13 11.67 4.24
C GLY A 149 -34.71 11.41 2.79
N LEU A 150 -34.30 12.47 2.10
CA LEU A 150 -33.72 12.43 0.75
C LEU A 150 -32.21 12.70 0.82
N PHE A 151 -31.40 11.83 0.24
CA PHE A 151 -29.94 11.96 0.23
C PHE A 151 -29.45 12.13 -1.20
N ILE A 152 -28.63 13.14 -1.43
CA ILE A 152 -28.03 13.42 -2.75
C ILE A 152 -26.53 13.27 -2.61
N GLY A 153 -25.99 12.11 -3.02
CA GLY A 153 -24.55 11.86 -3.09
C GLY A 153 -23.95 12.52 -4.32
N VAL A 154 -23.07 13.49 -4.15
CA VAL A 154 -22.44 14.24 -5.25
C VAL A 154 -21.01 13.72 -5.43
N ASP A 155 -20.76 13.03 -6.54
CA ASP A 155 -19.45 12.46 -6.86
C ASP A 155 -18.67 13.33 -7.86
N THR A 156 -17.36 13.10 -7.98
CA THR A 156 -16.43 13.77 -8.93
C THR A 156 -16.46 15.30 -8.89
N VAL A 157 -16.62 15.85 -7.68
CA VAL A 157 -16.68 17.30 -7.44
C VAL A 157 -15.41 18.00 -7.91
N ASP A 158 -14.24 17.38 -7.76
CA ASP A 158 -12.95 17.93 -8.15
C ASP A 158 -12.81 18.13 -9.67
N GLU A 159 -13.40 17.25 -10.48
CA GLU A 159 -13.47 17.43 -11.94
C GLU A 159 -14.43 18.56 -12.31
N CYS A 160 -15.56 18.67 -11.60
CA CYS A 160 -16.53 19.76 -11.80
C CYS A 160 -15.92 21.13 -11.51
N ILE A 161 -15.21 21.28 -10.38
CA ILE A 161 -14.57 22.55 -10.02
C ILE A 161 -13.52 22.94 -11.06
N ARG A 162 -12.66 22.00 -11.49
CA ARG A 162 -11.69 22.24 -12.57
C ARG A 162 -12.37 22.71 -13.85
N LYS A 163 -13.47 22.06 -14.23
CA LYS A 163 -14.25 22.44 -15.43
C LYS A 163 -14.89 23.82 -15.31
N ILE A 164 -15.43 24.20 -14.14
CA ILE A 164 -15.99 25.54 -13.92
C ILE A 164 -14.89 26.59 -14.04
N VAL A 165 -13.74 26.36 -13.40
CA VAL A 165 -12.55 27.24 -13.46
C VAL A 165 -12.13 27.44 -14.91
N ASP A 166 -11.97 26.36 -15.68
CA ASP A 166 -11.53 26.40 -17.08
C ASP A 166 -12.55 27.09 -18.00
N LEU A 167 -13.84 26.76 -17.88
CA LEU A 167 -14.88 27.28 -18.77
C LEU A 167 -15.28 28.72 -18.46
N LYS A 168 -15.36 29.09 -17.18
CA LYS A 168 -15.77 30.44 -16.76
C LYS A 168 -14.58 31.38 -16.54
N ASN A 169 -13.35 30.86 -16.58
CA ASN A 169 -12.13 31.60 -16.28
C ASN A 169 -12.19 32.32 -14.92
N VAL A 170 -12.58 31.57 -13.89
CA VAL A 170 -12.75 32.07 -12.51
C VAL A 170 -11.81 31.35 -11.55
N GLU A 171 -11.55 31.96 -10.39
CA GLU A 171 -10.82 31.32 -9.29
C GLU A 171 -11.62 30.16 -8.69
N SER A 172 -10.92 29.19 -8.09
CA SER A 172 -11.53 27.96 -7.60
C SER A 172 -12.52 28.21 -6.45
N ASP A 173 -12.30 29.22 -5.62
CA ASP A 173 -13.22 29.63 -4.54
C ASP A 173 -14.58 30.07 -5.11
N LYS A 174 -14.60 30.87 -6.18
CA LYS A 174 -15.83 31.27 -6.90
C LYS A 174 -16.53 30.08 -7.52
N ALA A 175 -15.78 29.14 -8.10
CA ALA A 175 -16.34 27.91 -8.62
C ALA A 175 -17.01 27.06 -7.51
N VAL A 176 -16.41 27.00 -6.32
CA VAL A 176 -17.01 26.35 -5.14
C VAL A 176 -18.27 27.08 -4.67
N VAL A 177 -18.25 28.42 -4.62
CA VAL A 177 -19.43 29.23 -4.25
C VAL A 177 -20.60 28.98 -5.21
N ASP A 178 -20.35 28.97 -6.52
CA ASP A 178 -21.37 28.67 -7.53
C ASP A 178 -21.98 27.27 -7.32
N LEU A 179 -21.13 26.28 -7.07
CA LEU A 179 -21.56 24.90 -6.83
C LEU A 179 -22.40 24.78 -5.56
N LEU A 180 -21.91 25.33 -4.43
CA LEU A 180 -22.64 25.34 -3.16
C LEU A 180 -23.95 26.11 -3.26
N GLY A 181 -23.98 27.21 -4.02
CA GLY A 181 -25.20 27.98 -4.31
C GLY A 181 -26.27 27.13 -5.00
N THR A 182 -25.87 26.30 -5.95
CA THR A 182 -26.79 25.40 -6.68
C THR A 182 -27.44 24.39 -5.73
N TYR A 183 -26.66 23.74 -4.86
CA TYR A 183 -27.19 22.78 -3.89
C TYR A 183 -27.94 23.44 -2.73
N ARG A 184 -27.62 24.68 -2.38
CA ARG A 184 -28.42 25.46 -1.43
C ARG A 184 -29.84 25.67 -1.94
N LEU A 185 -30.03 25.97 -3.22
CA LEU A 185 -31.36 26.09 -3.82
C LEU A 185 -32.15 24.77 -3.75
N ILE A 186 -31.47 23.64 -3.86
CA ILE A 186 -32.07 22.31 -3.66
C ILE A 186 -32.53 22.12 -2.22
N LEU A 187 -31.70 22.48 -1.23
CA LEU A 187 -32.08 22.40 0.18
C LEU A 187 -33.22 23.35 0.57
N ASP A 188 -33.29 24.53 -0.06
CA ASP A 188 -34.41 25.47 0.11
C ASP A 188 -35.71 24.97 -0.57
N THR A 189 -35.60 23.94 -1.42
CA THR A 189 -36.72 23.37 -2.17
C THR A 189 -37.29 22.11 -1.52
N PHE A 190 -36.47 21.33 -0.81
CA PHE A 190 -36.85 20.03 -0.25
C PHE A 190 -36.44 19.92 1.24
N ASP A 191 -37.41 19.69 2.11
CA ASP A 191 -37.19 19.43 3.53
C ASP A 191 -36.69 18.01 3.78
N ASN A 192 -35.95 17.80 4.87
CA ASN A 192 -35.31 16.54 5.26
C ASN A 192 -34.32 16.01 4.22
N THR A 193 -33.57 16.92 3.59
CA THR A 193 -32.62 16.59 2.52
C THR A 193 -31.18 16.78 2.99
N ALA A 194 -30.33 15.79 2.69
CA ALA A 194 -28.88 15.90 2.88
C ALA A 194 -28.13 15.79 1.56
N VAL A 195 -27.28 16.77 1.26
CA VAL A 195 -26.35 16.72 0.12
C VAL A 195 -24.97 16.31 0.62
N ILE A 196 -24.41 15.24 0.05
CA ILE A 196 -23.15 14.63 0.51
C ILE A 196 -22.10 14.75 -0.59
N PHE A 197 -21.12 15.64 -0.42
CA PHE A 197 -20.05 15.84 -1.40
C PHE A 197 -18.88 14.87 -1.20
N ALA A 198 -18.51 14.11 -2.23
CA ALA A 198 -17.26 13.33 -2.24
C ALA A 198 -16.10 14.22 -2.73
N LEU A 199 -15.27 14.68 -1.81
CA LEU A 199 -14.22 15.66 -2.06
C LEU A 199 -12.82 15.06 -1.98
N THR A 200 -11.93 15.49 -2.88
CA THR A 200 -10.48 15.36 -2.67
C THR A 200 -10.02 16.35 -1.61
N LYS A 201 -8.86 16.10 -1.00
CA LYS A 201 -8.37 16.92 0.14
C LYS A 201 -8.15 18.38 -0.25
N ASP A 202 -7.54 18.61 -1.40
CA ASP A 202 -7.30 19.92 -1.98
C ASP A 202 -8.60 20.71 -2.18
N VAL A 203 -9.62 20.07 -2.75
CA VAL A 203 -10.94 20.71 -2.94
C VAL A 203 -11.64 20.94 -1.60
N TYR A 204 -11.51 20.02 -0.66
CA TYR A 204 -12.04 20.18 0.70
C TYR A 204 -11.47 21.41 1.42
N HIS A 205 -10.17 21.70 1.26
CA HIS A 205 -9.58 22.90 1.85
C HIS A 205 -10.23 24.17 1.29
N ILE A 206 -10.46 24.24 -0.02
CA ILE A 206 -11.15 25.36 -0.67
C ILE A 206 -12.59 25.47 -0.15
N PHE A 207 -13.32 24.35 -0.04
CA PHE A 207 -14.66 24.32 0.58
C PHE A 207 -14.64 24.90 1.99
N ARG A 208 -13.70 24.46 2.83
CA ARG A 208 -13.60 24.90 4.23
C ARG A 208 -13.36 26.41 4.33
N ASP A 209 -12.51 26.96 3.48
CA ASP A 209 -12.19 28.39 3.49
C ASP A 209 -13.42 29.23 3.07
N VAL A 210 -14.11 28.81 2.00
CA VAL A 210 -15.37 29.42 1.56
C VAL A 210 -16.44 29.36 2.65
N ILE A 211 -16.63 28.19 3.27
CA ILE A 211 -17.60 28.01 4.36
C ILE A 211 -17.26 28.93 5.53
N SER A 212 -16.00 28.99 5.94
CA SER A 212 -15.56 29.81 7.07
C SER A 212 -15.82 31.30 6.85
N GLY A 213 -15.76 31.76 5.59
CA GLY A 213 -16.09 33.13 5.19
C GLY A 213 -17.59 33.47 5.23
N ASP A 214 -18.49 32.49 5.11
CA ASP A 214 -19.94 32.71 4.96
C ASP A 214 -20.74 32.14 6.15
N GLN A 215 -21.45 33.00 6.87
CA GLN A 215 -22.25 32.58 8.04
C GLN A 215 -23.47 31.71 7.65
N THR A 216 -24.04 31.92 6.47
CA THR A 216 -25.19 31.15 5.97
C THR A 216 -24.78 29.72 5.63
N LEU A 217 -23.59 29.54 5.03
CA LEU A 217 -23.02 28.23 4.74
C LEU A 217 -22.62 27.48 6.02
N ARG A 218 -22.02 28.18 7.00
CA ARG A 218 -21.64 27.57 8.30
C ARG A 218 -22.79 26.91 9.05
N ARG A 219 -24.00 27.45 8.94
CA ARG A 219 -25.18 26.90 9.62
C ARG A 219 -25.73 25.64 8.93
N ARG A 220 -25.43 25.44 7.66
CA ARG A 220 -26.02 24.39 6.83
C ARG A 220 -25.04 23.31 6.40
N ILE A 221 -23.74 23.48 6.63
CA ILE A 221 -22.73 22.46 6.31
C ILE A 221 -22.20 21.82 7.58
N LEU A 222 -22.44 20.52 7.74
CA LEU A 222 -21.92 19.71 8.84
C LEU A 222 -20.94 18.67 8.28
N VAL A 223 -19.65 18.85 8.50
CA VAL A 223 -18.63 17.87 8.08
C VAL A 223 -18.41 16.86 9.22
N PRO A 224 -18.47 15.54 8.96
CA PRO A 224 -18.21 14.52 9.96
C PRO A 224 -16.78 14.61 10.49
N ASN A 225 -16.66 15.02 11.75
CA ASN A 225 -15.39 15.12 12.43
C ASN A 225 -15.16 13.93 13.36
N GLY A 226 -13.92 13.43 13.38
CA GLY A 226 -13.46 12.46 14.37
C GLY A 226 -13.23 13.11 15.74
N ILE A 227 -12.62 12.34 16.65
CA ILE A 227 -12.43 12.72 18.06
C ILE A 227 -11.66 14.05 18.24
N ASP A 228 -10.78 14.41 17.30
CA ASP A 228 -9.95 15.63 17.36
C ASP A 228 -10.57 16.85 16.66
N ASP A 229 -11.87 16.87 16.41
CA ASP A 229 -12.58 17.89 15.61
C ASP A 229 -12.04 18.07 14.18
N LYS A 230 -11.31 17.08 13.69
CA LYS A 230 -10.81 17.01 12.31
C LYS A 230 -11.70 16.11 11.46
N PRO A 231 -11.89 16.44 10.17
CA PRO A 231 -12.69 15.60 9.28
C PRO A 231 -12.11 14.19 9.21
N ILE A 232 -12.98 13.17 9.20
CA ILE A 232 -12.53 11.81 8.91
C ILE A 232 -12.14 11.72 7.44
N GLU A 233 -10.84 11.60 7.19
CA GLU A 233 -10.30 11.48 5.85
C GLU A 233 -10.05 10.02 5.46
N PHE A 234 -10.71 9.56 4.40
CA PHE A 234 -10.36 8.33 3.72
C PHE A 234 -8.89 8.34 3.27
N GLY A 235 -8.21 7.22 3.49
CA GLY A 235 -6.79 7.10 3.23
C GLY A 235 -6.38 5.68 2.90
N SER A 236 -5.09 5.40 3.07
CA SER A 236 -4.54 4.06 2.91
C SER A 236 -5.09 3.08 3.93
N LEU A 237 -5.30 1.85 3.50
CA LEU A 237 -5.62 0.71 4.34
C LEU A 237 -4.42 0.35 5.21
N LYS A 238 -4.70 -0.11 6.42
CA LYS A 238 -3.76 -0.90 7.22
C LYS A 238 -3.63 -2.28 6.59
N GLU A 239 -2.52 -2.96 6.88
CA GLU A 239 -2.24 -4.31 6.36
C GLU A 239 -3.42 -5.29 6.61
N LYS A 240 -3.95 -5.32 7.84
CA LYS A 240 -5.10 -6.16 8.19
C LYS A 240 -6.36 -5.83 7.37
N GLU A 241 -6.60 -4.55 7.10
CA GLU A 241 -7.75 -4.08 6.32
C GLU A 241 -7.59 -4.43 4.83
N ALA A 242 -6.35 -4.51 4.32
CA ALA A 242 -6.07 -4.98 2.96
C ALA A 242 -6.39 -6.47 2.79
N TYR A 243 -5.99 -7.31 3.75
CA TYR A 243 -6.39 -8.72 3.78
C TYR A 243 -7.90 -8.87 3.84
N GLU A 244 -8.55 -8.14 4.74
CA GLU A 244 -9.99 -8.14 4.89
C GLU A 244 -10.70 -7.75 3.59
N LEU A 245 -10.25 -6.68 2.92
CA LEU A 245 -10.85 -6.22 1.66
C LEU A 245 -10.80 -7.30 0.57
N VAL A 246 -9.65 -7.95 0.41
CA VAL A 246 -9.48 -9.03 -0.60
C VAL A 246 -10.36 -10.23 -0.23
N THR A 247 -10.28 -10.72 1.01
CA THR A 247 -11.03 -11.89 1.45
C THR A 247 -12.53 -11.68 1.39
N VAL A 248 -13.03 -10.54 1.87
CA VAL A 248 -14.48 -10.25 1.89
C VAL A 248 -15.01 -10.03 0.47
N SER A 249 -14.24 -9.37 -0.41
CA SER A 249 -14.63 -9.21 -1.82
C SER A 249 -14.79 -10.56 -2.53
N MET A 250 -13.86 -11.49 -2.28
CA MET A 250 -13.93 -12.85 -2.83
C MET A 250 -15.09 -13.66 -2.22
N LYS A 251 -15.37 -13.53 -0.92
CA LYS A 251 -16.50 -14.20 -0.27
C LYS A 251 -17.85 -13.76 -0.82
N GLU A 252 -18.08 -12.45 -0.94
CA GLU A 252 -19.33 -11.94 -1.52
C GLU A 252 -19.47 -12.33 -3.00
N TRP A 253 -18.36 -12.32 -3.73
CA TRP A 253 -18.34 -12.81 -5.12
C TRP A 253 -18.69 -14.29 -5.23
N ALA A 254 -18.15 -15.14 -4.36
CA ALA A 254 -18.48 -16.56 -4.36
C ALA A 254 -19.94 -16.81 -4.02
N LYS A 255 -20.47 -16.07 -3.03
CA LYS A 255 -21.88 -16.15 -2.64
C LYS A 255 -22.81 -15.78 -3.80
N ARG A 256 -22.56 -14.67 -4.51
CA ARG A 256 -23.41 -14.26 -5.64
C ARG A 256 -23.33 -15.19 -6.85
N ASN A 257 -22.24 -15.95 -6.98
CA ASN A 257 -22.06 -16.97 -8.03
C ASN A 257 -22.42 -18.39 -7.57
N ASN A 258 -23.03 -18.55 -6.39
CA ASN A 258 -23.42 -19.86 -5.84
C ASN A 258 -22.27 -20.87 -5.77
N LEU A 259 -21.06 -20.40 -5.43
CA LEU A 259 -19.88 -21.24 -5.26
C LEU A 259 -19.81 -21.75 -3.81
N GLU A 260 -19.37 -23.00 -3.61
CA GLU A 260 -19.16 -23.61 -2.28
C GLU A 260 -18.23 -22.75 -1.40
N GLU A 261 -18.26 -22.94 -0.07
CA GLU A 261 -17.34 -22.25 0.85
C GLU A 261 -15.87 -22.54 0.50
N ILE A 262 -15.23 -21.57 -0.14
CA ILE A 262 -13.80 -21.59 -0.43
C ILE A 262 -13.07 -20.87 0.71
N ASP A 263 -11.96 -21.45 1.18
CA ASP A 263 -11.06 -20.77 2.12
C ASP A 263 -10.32 -19.63 1.41
N PHE A 264 -10.92 -18.44 1.43
CA PHE A 264 -10.36 -17.21 0.90
C PHE A 264 -9.26 -16.58 1.77
N GLY A 265 -8.78 -17.28 2.81
CA GLY A 265 -7.63 -16.84 3.61
C GLY A 265 -6.31 -16.91 2.85
N ASN A 266 -6.19 -17.79 1.85
CA ASN A 266 -4.98 -17.98 1.04
C ASN A 266 -5.25 -18.30 -0.44
N TYR A 267 -6.50 -18.14 -0.89
CA TYR A 267 -6.92 -18.44 -2.25
C TYR A 267 -7.88 -17.35 -2.76
N PRO A 268 -7.83 -16.96 -4.04
CA PRO A 268 -6.77 -17.31 -4.99
C PRO A 268 -5.45 -16.61 -4.65
N PHE A 269 -5.43 -15.58 -3.80
CA PHE A 269 -4.19 -14.86 -3.46
C PHE A 269 -3.48 -15.46 -2.25
N SER A 270 -2.17 -15.68 -2.36
CA SER A 270 -1.34 -15.95 -1.17
C SER A 270 -1.24 -14.71 -0.27
N LYS A 271 -0.93 -14.92 1.02
CA LYS A 271 -0.77 -13.80 1.95
C LYS A 271 0.37 -12.86 1.55
N GLU A 272 1.45 -13.41 1.02
CA GLU A 272 2.62 -12.68 0.53
C GLU A 272 2.28 -11.85 -0.70
N ALA A 273 1.43 -12.38 -1.59
CA ALA A 273 0.92 -11.63 -2.74
C ALA A 273 0.10 -10.41 -2.30
N ILE A 274 -0.85 -10.58 -1.37
CA ILE A 274 -1.65 -9.45 -0.85
C ILE A 274 -0.74 -8.46 -0.12
N TYR A 275 0.20 -8.95 0.69
CA TYR A 275 1.16 -8.10 1.41
C TYR A 275 1.98 -7.23 0.45
N LEU A 276 2.54 -7.84 -0.59
CA LEU A 276 3.31 -7.12 -1.61
C LEU A 276 2.45 -6.08 -2.33
N ALA A 277 1.24 -6.46 -2.74
CA ALA A 277 0.29 -5.55 -3.37
C ALA A 277 -0.04 -4.37 -2.47
N TRP A 278 -0.39 -4.61 -1.20
CA TRP A 278 -0.74 -3.56 -0.23
C TRP A 278 0.39 -2.55 -0.02
N ARG A 279 1.64 -3.01 0.06
CA ARG A 279 2.80 -2.12 0.26
C ARG A 279 2.97 -1.09 -0.86
N VAL A 280 2.50 -1.43 -2.06
CA VAL A 280 2.61 -0.58 -3.26
C VAL A 280 1.29 0.14 -3.55
N ALA A 281 0.17 -0.56 -3.41
CA ALA A 281 -1.18 -0.13 -3.74
C ALA A 281 -2.02 -0.07 -2.45
N SER A 282 -1.64 0.79 -1.51
CA SER A 282 -2.22 0.80 -0.17
C SER A 282 -3.65 1.35 -0.08
N THR A 283 -4.17 1.99 -1.13
CA THR A 283 -5.56 2.46 -1.18
C THR A 283 -6.50 1.35 -1.64
N PRO A 284 -7.77 1.33 -1.20
CA PRO A 284 -8.74 0.33 -1.64
C PRO A 284 -8.84 0.23 -3.18
N GLY A 285 -8.93 1.37 -3.87
CA GLY A 285 -9.07 1.40 -5.33
C GLY A 285 -7.84 0.88 -6.08
N SER A 286 -6.63 1.25 -5.64
CA SER A 286 -5.41 0.73 -6.27
C SER A 286 -5.22 -0.75 -5.96
N LEU A 287 -5.53 -1.20 -4.74
CA LEU A 287 -5.43 -2.61 -4.36
C LEU A 287 -6.39 -3.48 -5.18
N THR A 288 -7.67 -3.09 -5.28
CA THR A 288 -8.66 -3.83 -6.07
C THR A 288 -8.31 -3.85 -7.55
N LYS A 289 -7.76 -2.75 -8.10
CA LYS A 289 -7.23 -2.71 -9.47
C LYS A 289 -6.15 -3.76 -9.70
N ILE A 290 -5.12 -3.78 -8.84
CA ILE A 290 -3.99 -4.71 -8.98
C ILE A 290 -4.45 -6.16 -8.81
N CYS A 291 -5.30 -6.44 -7.80
CA CYS A 291 -5.90 -7.76 -7.61
C CYS A 291 -6.72 -8.19 -8.84
N SER A 292 -7.55 -7.30 -9.40
CA SER A 292 -8.34 -7.55 -10.61
C SER A 292 -7.46 -7.93 -11.80
N GLN A 293 -6.45 -7.12 -12.09
CA GLN A 293 -5.51 -7.38 -13.19
C GLN A 293 -4.76 -8.71 -13.01
N CYS A 294 -4.34 -9.02 -11.79
CA CYS A 294 -3.64 -10.26 -11.50
C CYS A 294 -4.53 -11.48 -11.69
N LEU A 295 -5.78 -11.40 -11.23
CA LEU A 295 -6.76 -12.47 -11.40
C LEU A 295 -7.13 -12.68 -12.86
N ASN A 296 -7.35 -11.60 -13.63
CA ASN A 296 -7.66 -11.68 -15.06
C ASN A 296 -6.52 -12.32 -15.85
N LYS A 297 -5.27 -11.95 -15.56
CA LYS A 297 -4.10 -12.59 -16.17
C LYS A 297 -4.06 -14.09 -15.85
N LYS A 298 -4.31 -14.45 -14.59
CA LYS A 298 -4.26 -15.84 -14.14
C LYS A 298 -5.36 -16.70 -14.77
N VAL A 299 -6.56 -16.14 -14.93
CA VAL A 299 -7.69 -16.75 -15.65
C VAL A 299 -7.37 -16.94 -17.13
N TYR A 300 -6.77 -15.94 -17.79
CA TYR A 300 -6.36 -16.05 -19.19
C TYR A 300 -5.34 -17.19 -19.38
N GLU A 301 -4.29 -17.24 -18.55
CA GLU A 301 -3.25 -18.29 -18.61
C GLU A 301 -3.78 -19.70 -18.33
N TYR A 302 -4.85 -19.82 -17.55
CA TYR A 302 -5.53 -21.10 -17.28
C TYR A 302 -6.25 -21.61 -18.54
N ASN A 303 -6.85 -20.72 -19.33
CA ASN A 303 -7.58 -21.11 -20.55
C ASN A 303 -6.66 -21.42 -21.74
N ASP A 304 -5.47 -20.81 -21.79
CA ASP A 304 -4.51 -20.93 -22.89
C ASP A 304 -3.67 -22.23 -22.85
N THR A 305 -3.84 -23.09 -21.84
CA THR A 305 -3.03 -24.30 -21.69
C THR A 305 -3.80 -25.61 -21.86
N THR A 306 -3.28 -26.48 -22.73
CA THR A 306 -3.65 -27.90 -22.88
C THR A 306 -3.35 -28.74 -21.63
N THR A 307 -2.65 -28.19 -20.64
CA THR A 307 -2.39 -28.79 -19.33
C THR A 307 -3.18 -28.07 -18.23
N LYS A 308 -4.20 -28.76 -17.69
CA LYS A 308 -5.01 -28.36 -16.51
C LYS A 308 -4.20 -28.22 -15.20
N GLU A 309 -2.86 -28.20 -15.27
CA GLU A 309 -1.95 -28.25 -14.12
C GLU A 309 -1.63 -26.88 -13.53
N LYS A 310 -2.00 -25.77 -14.20
CA LYS A 310 -1.78 -24.43 -13.64
C LYS A 310 -2.78 -24.14 -12.52
N SER A 311 -2.28 -24.07 -11.30
CA SER A 311 -3.04 -23.58 -10.14
C SER A 311 -3.52 -22.13 -10.37
N LEU A 312 -4.77 -21.85 -10.03
CA LEU A 312 -5.32 -20.49 -9.96
C LEU A 312 -4.78 -19.68 -8.77
N LYS A 313 -3.97 -20.30 -7.91
CA LYS A 313 -3.32 -19.59 -6.81
C LYS A 313 -2.32 -18.58 -7.37
N ILE A 314 -2.48 -17.33 -6.96
CA ILE A 314 -1.64 -16.18 -7.24
C ILE A 314 -0.58 -16.08 -6.15
N SER A 315 0.65 -16.27 -6.56
CA SER A 315 1.86 -16.17 -5.75
C SER A 315 2.38 -14.73 -5.66
N GLU A 316 3.33 -14.51 -4.75
CA GLU A 316 4.07 -13.24 -4.65
C GLU A 316 4.75 -12.87 -5.97
N TYR A 317 5.32 -13.84 -6.69
CA TYR A 317 5.97 -13.64 -7.98
C TYR A 317 5.02 -13.10 -9.07
N GLU A 318 3.82 -13.68 -9.14
CA GLU A 318 2.82 -13.27 -10.12
C GLU A 318 2.30 -11.87 -9.82
N MET A 319 2.11 -11.57 -8.53
CA MET A 319 1.77 -10.22 -8.09
C MET A 319 2.88 -9.22 -8.44
N ALA A 320 4.14 -9.56 -8.17
CA ALA A 320 5.29 -8.71 -8.49
C ALA A 320 5.36 -8.39 -9.99
N THR A 321 5.06 -9.38 -10.84
CA THR A 321 5.01 -9.22 -12.30
C THR A 321 3.94 -8.22 -12.72
N ILE A 322 2.75 -8.27 -12.14
CA ILE A 322 1.67 -7.30 -12.41
C ILE A 322 2.03 -5.91 -11.91
N LEU A 323 2.62 -5.80 -10.72
CA LEU A 323 3.06 -4.51 -10.17
C LEU A 323 4.10 -3.84 -11.08
N LEU A 324 5.10 -4.58 -11.60
CA LEU A 324 6.07 -4.02 -12.55
C LEU A 324 5.42 -3.48 -13.82
N LYS A 325 4.43 -4.18 -14.37
CA LYS A 325 3.69 -3.72 -15.56
C LYS A 325 2.94 -2.42 -15.31
N ASN A 326 2.52 -2.17 -14.07
CA ASN A 326 1.82 -0.96 -13.66
C ASN A 326 2.73 0.07 -12.99
N LYS A 327 4.06 -0.07 -13.11
CA LYS A 327 5.01 0.83 -12.43
C LYS A 327 4.84 2.30 -12.77
N SER A 328 4.21 2.66 -13.90
CA SER A 328 3.93 4.04 -14.28
C SER A 328 2.61 4.61 -13.74
N ASP A 329 1.83 3.82 -12.99
CA ASP A 329 0.56 4.25 -12.42
C ASP A 329 0.80 5.25 -11.27
N PRO A 330 0.32 6.50 -11.35
CA PRO A 330 0.58 7.53 -10.34
C PRO A 330 -0.10 7.24 -8.98
N THR A 331 -1.00 6.26 -8.90
CA THR A 331 -1.68 5.87 -7.66
C THR A 331 -0.86 4.89 -6.80
N LEU A 332 0.27 4.40 -7.31
CA LEU A 332 1.16 3.46 -6.62
C LEU A 332 2.26 4.18 -5.84
N ASP A 333 2.78 3.52 -4.81
CA ASP A 333 3.91 4.00 -4.00
C ASP A 333 5.24 3.82 -4.76
N TYR A 334 6.01 4.90 -4.92
CA TYR A 334 7.26 4.94 -5.69
C TYR A 334 8.55 4.81 -4.88
N ARG A 335 8.49 4.39 -3.60
CA ARG A 335 9.71 4.17 -2.80
C ARG A 335 10.64 3.17 -3.48
N GLU A 336 11.86 3.61 -3.82
CA GLU A 336 12.84 2.84 -4.59
C GLU A 336 13.11 1.45 -3.99
N LYS A 337 13.21 1.36 -2.65
CA LYS A 337 13.42 0.09 -1.94
C LYS A 337 12.32 -0.94 -2.19
N LEU A 338 11.06 -0.52 -2.35
CA LEU A 338 9.94 -1.43 -2.67
C LEU A 338 10.09 -1.98 -4.08
N TRP A 339 10.36 -1.11 -5.04
CA TRP A 339 10.51 -1.50 -6.43
C TRP A 339 11.76 -2.35 -6.68
N ASN A 340 12.84 -2.15 -5.92
CA ASN A 340 14.00 -3.04 -5.93
C ASN A 340 13.65 -4.44 -5.41
N ASN A 341 12.79 -4.55 -4.40
CA ASN A 341 12.29 -5.84 -3.93
C ASN A 341 11.40 -6.53 -4.97
N ILE A 342 10.56 -5.76 -5.68
CA ILE A 342 9.71 -6.30 -6.75
C ILE A 342 10.57 -6.77 -7.94
N ASP A 343 11.57 -5.98 -8.37
CA ASP A 343 12.53 -6.38 -9.41
C ASP A 343 13.27 -7.66 -8.99
N TYR A 344 13.71 -7.75 -7.72
CA TYR A 344 14.32 -8.94 -7.12
C TYR A 344 13.43 -10.19 -7.24
N ILE A 345 12.15 -10.07 -6.86
CA ILE A 345 11.21 -11.20 -6.93
C ILE A 345 11.05 -11.67 -8.38
N THR A 346 10.87 -10.74 -9.32
CA THR A 346 10.60 -11.09 -10.73
C THR A 346 11.81 -11.57 -11.52
N LYS A 347 13.02 -11.19 -11.11
CA LYS A 347 14.28 -11.54 -11.80
C LYS A 347 15.12 -12.53 -11.04
N LYS A 348 14.57 -13.16 -10.00
CA LYS A 348 15.33 -14.08 -9.16
C LYS A 348 16.05 -15.15 -9.99
N ASP A 349 15.34 -15.81 -10.91
CA ASP A 349 15.91 -16.90 -11.72
C ASP A 349 16.93 -16.38 -12.73
N GLU A 350 16.67 -15.21 -13.34
CA GLU A 350 17.63 -14.52 -14.22
C GLU A 350 18.92 -14.21 -13.47
N TYR A 351 18.81 -13.66 -12.26
CA TYR A 351 19.95 -13.36 -11.41
C TYR A 351 20.68 -14.61 -10.93
N GLU A 352 19.97 -15.69 -10.58
CA GLU A 352 20.61 -16.95 -10.21
C GLU A 352 21.32 -17.60 -11.38
N SER A 353 20.76 -17.52 -12.59
CA SER A 353 21.43 -18.00 -13.80
C SER A 353 22.68 -17.19 -14.11
N LEU A 354 22.58 -15.86 -14.10
CA LEU A 354 23.73 -14.97 -14.31
C LEU A 354 24.84 -15.23 -13.29
N LEU A 355 24.47 -15.37 -12.01
CA LEU A 355 25.44 -15.68 -10.95
C LEU A 355 26.12 -17.04 -11.16
N LYS A 356 25.38 -18.08 -11.59
CA LYS A 356 25.96 -19.38 -11.94
C LYS A 356 26.97 -19.29 -13.08
N ASP A 357 26.69 -18.49 -14.11
CA ASP A 357 27.62 -18.26 -15.22
C ASP A 357 28.92 -17.57 -14.75
N PHE A 358 28.83 -16.70 -13.75
CA PHE A 358 30.00 -16.07 -13.14
C PHE A 358 30.78 -17.00 -12.20
N ILE A 359 30.10 -17.91 -11.49
CA ILE A 359 30.72 -18.92 -10.61
C ILE A 359 31.45 -19.98 -11.44
N GLY A 360 30.81 -20.53 -12.47
CA GLY A 360 31.36 -21.62 -13.30
C GLY A 360 32.69 -21.30 -14.01
N ASN A 361 33.08 -20.03 -14.01
CA ASN A 361 34.35 -19.53 -14.55
C ASN A 361 35.40 -19.22 -13.46
N GLN A 362 35.18 -19.61 -12.20
CA GLN A 362 36.05 -19.26 -11.09
C GLN A 362 36.35 -20.46 -10.18
N ASN A 363 37.63 -20.65 -9.92
CA ASN A 363 38.13 -21.46 -8.83
C ASN A 363 38.89 -20.51 -7.91
N TRP A 364 38.21 -19.87 -6.97
CA TRP A 364 38.88 -19.02 -6.00
C TRP A 364 39.52 -19.86 -4.89
N GLN A 365 40.71 -19.47 -4.44
CA GLN A 365 41.37 -20.09 -3.29
C GLN A 365 41.68 -19.04 -2.23
N PHE A 366 41.57 -19.40 -0.95
CA PHE A 366 41.80 -18.48 0.19
C PHE A 366 43.17 -17.77 0.18
N LYS A 367 44.16 -18.34 -0.52
CA LYS A 367 45.48 -17.72 -0.74
C LYS A 367 45.41 -16.40 -1.53
N ASP A 368 44.33 -16.16 -2.28
CA ASP A 368 44.13 -14.97 -3.11
C ASP A 368 43.43 -13.83 -2.34
N LYS A 369 43.92 -13.53 -1.13
CA LYS A 369 43.31 -12.52 -0.23
C LYS A 369 43.16 -11.14 -0.87
N GLY A 370 44.06 -10.74 -1.76
CA GLY A 370 43.97 -9.44 -2.45
C GLY A 370 42.72 -9.31 -3.31
N ILE A 371 42.34 -10.38 -4.03
CA ILE A 371 41.13 -10.40 -4.85
C ILE A 371 39.90 -10.29 -3.96
N LEU A 372 39.89 -11.00 -2.83
CA LEU A 372 38.80 -11.00 -1.86
C LEU A 372 38.54 -9.59 -1.31
N TYR A 373 39.59 -8.91 -0.82
CA TYR A 373 39.47 -7.56 -0.29
C TYR A 373 38.95 -6.56 -1.32
N GLU A 374 39.50 -6.58 -2.55
CA GLU A 374 39.03 -5.67 -3.59
C GLU A 374 37.60 -5.98 -4.06
N SER A 375 37.17 -7.24 -4.03
CA SER A 375 35.79 -7.62 -4.40
C SER A 375 34.79 -7.15 -3.35
N PHE A 376 35.11 -7.30 -2.07
CA PHE A 376 34.26 -6.79 -0.99
C PHE A 376 34.24 -5.27 -0.90
N LYS A 377 35.33 -4.60 -1.27
CA LYS A 377 35.35 -3.14 -1.45
C LYS A 377 34.33 -2.70 -2.49
N ASP A 378 34.33 -3.28 -3.68
CA ASP A 378 33.37 -2.95 -4.74
C ASP A 378 31.93 -3.29 -4.34
N TYR A 379 31.74 -4.41 -3.64
CA TYR A 379 30.45 -4.81 -3.07
C TYR A 379 29.90 -3.75 -2.11
N PHE A 380 30.67 -3.33 -1.10
CA PHE A 380 30.19 -2.35 -0.12
C PHE A 380 30.07 -0.93 -0.68
N LEU A 381 30.94 -0.52 -1.62
CA LEU A 381 30.77 0.73 -2.36
C LEU A 381 29.44 0.75 -3.12
N SER A 382 29.06 -0.38 -3.72
CA SER A 382 27.79 -0.52 -4.43
C SER A 382 26.56 -0.46 -3.49
N LEU A 383 26.75 -0.79 -2.22
CA LEU A 383 25.76 -0.67 -1.13
C LEU A 383 25.85 0.69 -0.39
N GLU A 384 26.57 1.66 -0.97
CA GLU A 384 26.67 3.04 -0.48
C GLU A 384 27.37 3.19 0.88
N PHE A 385 28.26 2.25 1.20
CA PHE A 385 29.21 2.43 2.30
C PHE A 385 30.45 3.19 1.81
N SER A 386 31.05 3.96 2.72
CA SER A 386 32.40 4.50 2.52
C SER A 386 33.44 3.42 2.78
N ILE A 387 34.53 3.42 2.02
CA ILE A 387 35.62 2.46 2.20
C ILE A 387 36.92 3.21 2.49
N ASN A 388 37.59 2.77 3.55
CA ASN A 388 38.99 3.09 3.82
C ASN A 388 39.77 1.77 3.72
N SER A 389 40.55 1.61 2.65
CA SER A 389 41.36 0.41 2.41
C SER A 389 42.85 0.78 2.38
N GLY A 390 43.69 0.01 3.08
CA GLY A 390 45.16 0.13 3.05
C GLY A 390 45.84 -1.18 3.40
N GLU A 391 47.16 -1.19 3.61
CA GLU A 391 47.93 -2.41 3.98
C GLU A 391 47.42 -3.12 5.25
N ARG A 392 46.62 -2.42 6.08
CA ARG A 392 46.13 -2.90 7.38
C ARG A 392 44.78 -3.64 7.34
N GLY A 393 44.08 -3.66 6.20
CA GLY A 393 42.77 -4.32 6.04
C GLY A 393 41.71 -3.45 5.36
N LEU A 394 40.46 -3.93 5.37
CA LEU A 394 39.31 -3.26 4.78
C LEU A 394 38.42 -2.69 5.89
N PHE A 395 38.26 -1.36 5.88
CA PHE A 395 37.39 -0.64 6.80
C PHE A 395 36.17 -0.14 6.06
N VAL A 396 34.99 -0.56 6.54
CA VAL A 396 33.69 -0.19 5.96
C VAL A 396 33.04 0.84 6.87
N GLY A 397 32.79 2.03 6.34
CA GLY A 397 32.27 3.16 7.10
C GLY A 397 30.86 3.58 6.69
N TYR A 398 30.06 4.01 7.66
CA TYR A 398 28.75 4.63 7.44
C TYR A 398 28.56 5.82 8.38
N THR A 399 27.90 6.87 7.91
CA THR A 399 27.59 8.04 8.74
C THR A 399 26.27 7.82 9.47
N ILE A 400 26.29 7.88 10.81
CA ILE A 400 25.11 7.74 11.67
C ILE A 400 25.07 8.96 12.58
N ASP A 401 23.98 9.74 12.51
CA ASP A 401 23.78 10.96 13.29
C ASP A 401 24.97 11.95 13.18
N GLY A 402 25.51 12.10 11.96
CA GLY A 402 26.66 12.97 11.68
C GLY A 402 28.03 12.40 12.10
N ASN A 403 28.07 11.26 12.78
CA ASN A 403 29.31 10.61 13.20
C ASN A 403 29.69 9.49 12.23
N LYS A 404 30.93 9.52 11.73
CA LYS A 404 31.47 8.42 10.94
C LYS A 404 31.72 7.22 11.86
N LYS A 405 31.09 6.09 11.55
CA LYS A 405 31.33 4.80 12.22
C LYS A 405 32.02 3.86 11.26
N GLU A 406 33.12 3.24 11.67
CA GLU A 406 33.88 2.31 10.84
C GLU A 406 33.93 0.91 11.46
N VAL A 407 33.75 -0.11 10.62
CA VAL A 407 33.89 -1.52 10.99
C VAL A 407 35.08 -2.09 10.23
N GLU A 408 36.02 -2.69 10.96
CA GLU A 408 37.12 -3.43 10.36
C GLU A 408 36.65 -4.82 9.95
N LEU A 409 36.95 -5.23 8.72
CA LEU A 409 36.64 -6.59 8.23
C LEU A 409 37.85 -7.49 8.30
N LYS A 410 37.66 -8.68 8.86
CA LYS A 410 38.67 -9.75 8.89
C LYS A 410 38.13 -11.01 8.25
N PHE A 411 38.76 -11.45 7.17
CA PHE A 411 38.43 -12.71 6.52
C PHE A 411 39.21 -13.86 7.16
N VAL A 412 38.49 -14.90 7.55
CA VAL A 412 39.01 -16.07 8.25
C VAL A 412 38.70 -17.32 7.42
N ASP A 413 39.71 -18.18 7.25
CA ASP A 413 39.53 -19.49 6.63
C ASP A 413 38.90 -20.42 7.67
N GLY A 414 37.60 -20.70 7.54
CA GLY A 414 36.87 -21.53 8.50
C GLY A 414 37.33 -23.00 8.51
N THR A 415 38.12 -23.43 7.52
CA THR A 415 38.67 -24.79 7.47
C THR A 415 39.91 -24.98 8.32
N LYS A 416 40.51 -23.91 8.85
CA LYS A 416 41.76 -23.93 9.62
C LYS A 416 41.60 -23.25 10.97
N ILE A 417 42.27 -23.78 12.00
CA ILE A 417 42.40 -23.08 13.29
C ILE A 417 43.19 -21.79 13.04
N PRO A 418 42.61 -20.59 13.23
CA PRO A 418 43.23 -19.39 12.74
C PRO A 418 44.48 -19.01 13.56
N LYS A 419 45.56 -18.59 12.87
CA LYS A 419 46.55 -17.65 13.43
C LYS A 419 46.12 -16.24 13.02
N ILE A 420 45.00 -15.75 13.54
CA ILE A 420 44.60 -14.35 13.32
C ILE A 420 45.53 -13.47 14.15
N ASP A 421 45.94 -12.33 13.57
CA ASP A 421 46.65 -11.29 14.30
C ASP A 421 45.68 -10.47 15.16
N PHE A 422 45.21 -11.07 16.27
CA PHE A 422 44.31 -10.42 17.21
C PHE A 422 44.90 -9.15 17.81
N LYS A 423 46.23 -9.08 17.90
CA LYS A 423 46.95 -7.91 18.41
C LYS A 423 46.74 -6.71 17.50
N SER A 424 46.74 -6.91 16.19
CA SER A 424 46.43 -5.84 15.22
C SER A 424 44.98 -5.33 15.36
N VAL A 425 44.00 -6.25 15.41
CA VAL A 425 42.58 -5.92 15.60
C VAL A 425 42.36 -5.15 16.89
N ALA A 426 42.89 -5.66 18.00
CA ALA A 426 42.76 -5.03 19.30
C ALA A 426 43.39 -3.63 19.31
N ASN A 427 44.57 -3.45 18.71
CA ASN A 427 45.20 -2.13 18.60
C ASN A 427 44.39 -1.13 17.78
N ASN A 428 43.71 -1.56 16.71
CA ASN A 428 42.87 -0.67 15.90
C ASN A 428 41.63 -0.20 16.66
N LEU A 429 40.97 -1.11 17.37
CA LEU A 429 39.83 -0.81 18.24
C LEU A 429 40.23 0.15 19.38
N LEU A 430 41.39 -0.08 20.00
CA LEU A 430 41.93 0.77 21.07
C LEU A 430 42.27 2.19 20.61
N LYS A 431 42.84 2.33 19.42
CA LYS A 431 43.19 3.63 18.84
C LYS A 431 41.98 4.37 18.27
N GLY A 432 40.78 3.78 18.33
CA GLY A 432 39.56 4.34 17.73
C GLY A 432 39.62 4.41 16.20
N ILE A 433 40.49 3.63 15.56
CA ILE A 433 40.59 3.54 14.09
C ILE A 433 39.32 2.86 13.55
N SER A 434 38.81 1.85 14.27
CA SER A 434 37.52 1.21 14.02
C SER A 434 36.67 1.21 15.29
N ASN A 435 35.35 1.23 15.12
CA ASN A 435 34.39 1.14 16.23
C ASN A 435 34.03 -0.31 16.55
N ALA A 436 34.08 -1.19 15.54
CA ALA A 436 33.78 -2.60 15.66
C ALA A 436 34.66 -3.40 14.71
N CYS A 437 34.71 -4.71 14.93
CA CYS A 437 35.33 -5.66 14.01
C CYS A 437 34.32 -6.74 13.62
N LEU A 438 34.24 -7.06 12.33
CA LEU A 438 33.44 -8.16 11.79
C LEU A 438 34.36 -9.24 11.21
N PHE A 439 34.31 -10.42 11.81
CA PHE A 439 34.97 -11.62 11.30
C PHE A 439 34.07 -12.30 10.28
N ILE A 440 34.57 -12.47 9.06
CA ILE A 440 33.90 -13.17 7.97
C ILE A 440 34.58 -14.53 7.80
N TYR A 441 33.90 -15.59 8.24
CA TYR A 441 34.39 -16.96 8.14
C TYR A 441 33.94 -17.57 6.81
N ILE A 442 34.90 -18.05 6.03
CA ILE A 442 34.64 -18.65 4.72
C ILE A 442 34.71 -20.17 4.86
N THR A 443 33.66 -20.86 4.41
CA THR A 443 33.52 -22.33 4.55
C THR A 443 33.08 -22.99 3.25
N ASP A 444 33.53 -24.22 3.00
CA ASP A 444 33.19 -24.95 1.76
C ASP A 444 31.80 -25.60 1.75
N GLU A 445 31.13 -25.79 2.90
CA GLU A 445 29.84 -26.49 3.00
C GLU A 445 28.66 -25.57 3.40
N GLU A 446 27.51 -25.74 2.73
CA GLU A 446 26.17 -25.33 3.22
C GLU A 446 25.71 -26.32 4.31
N TYR A 447 26.08 -26.03 5.55
CA TYR A 447 25.59 -26.55 6.85
C TYR A 447 25.34 -28.06 7.06
N ASP A 448 25.95 -28.57 8.14
CA ASP A 448 25.39 -29.60 9.01
C ASP A 448 25.25 -28.97 10.41
N GLU A 449 24.06 -29.05 11.01
CA GLU A 449 23.62 -28.23 12.15
C GLU A 449 24.31 -28.54 13.50
N TYR A 450 25.26 -29.49 13.49
CA TYR A 450 25.82 -30.11 14.70
C TYR A 450 27.34 -29.96 14.90
N LYS A 451 28.04 -29.05 14.20
CA LYS A 451 29.48 -28.82 14.43
C LYS A 451 29.77 -27.46 15.08
N ASP A 452 29.86 -27.46 16.41
CA ASP A 452 30.28 -26.42 17.37
C ASP A 452 31.61 -25.67 17.09
N LYS A 453 32.27 -25.90 15.94
CA LYS A 453 33.60 -25.34 15.66
C LYS A 453 33.59 -23.83 15.47
N ASP A 454 32.56 -23.27 14.84
CA ASP A 454 32.47 -21.83 14.56
C ASP A 454 32.24 -21.02 15.85
N PHE A 455 31.41 -21.55 16.76
CA PHE A 455 31.17 -20.95 18.07
C PHE A 455 32.43 -21.01 18.94
N LEU A 456 33.13 -22.16 18.95
CA LEU A 456 34.41 -22.29 19.64
C LEU A 456 35.48 -21.33 19.11
N ILE A 457 35.56 -21.14 17.79
CA ILE A 457 36.50 -20.19 17.20
C ILE A 457 36.13 -18.78 17.66
N TYR A 458 34.90 -18.32 17.43
CA TYR A 458 34.46 -16.99 17.83
C TYR A 458 34.65 -16.70 19.34
N GLU A 459 34.33 -17.67 20.21
CA GLU A 459 34.56 -17.55 21.66
C GLU A 459 36.05 -17.38 22.00
N ASN A 460 36.93 -18.19 21.40
CA ASN A 460 38.36 -18.08 21.63
C ASN A 460 38.90 -16.70 21.19
N GLU A 461 38.43 -16.18 20.06
CA GLU A 461 38.81 -14.87 19.54
C GLU A 461 38.34 -13.74 20.47
N PHE A 462 37.08 -13.83 20.92
CA PHE A 462 36.52 -12.89 21.88
C PHE A 462 37.28 -12.91 23.21
N ILE A 463 37.63 -14.10 23.71
CA ILE A 463 38.41 -14.29 24.93
C ILE A 463 39.80 -13.66 24.78
N GLU A 464 40.49 -13.88 23.66
CA GLU A 464 41.83 -13.32 23.45
C GLU A 464 41.81 -11.79 23.34
N ILE A 465 40.85 -11.21 22.60
CA ILE A 465 40.70 -9.76 22.51
C ILE A 465 40.34 -9.19 23.89
N SER A 466 39.42 -9.82 24.63
CA SER A 466 39.05 -9.38 25.98
C SER A 466 40.23 -9.45 26.96
N ARG A 467 41.05 -10.51 26.90
CA ARG A 467 42.30 -10.61 27.69
C ARG A 467 43.27 -9.48 27.34
N TYR A 468 43.42 -9.15 26.06
CA TYR A 468 44.28 -8.04 25.63
C TYR A 468 43.82 -6.69 26.21
N PHE A 469 42.52 -6.42 26.21
CA PHE A 469 41.93 -5.19 26.77
C PHE A 469 42.08 -5.13 28.29
N ARG A 470 41.82 -6.23 29.01
CA ARG A 470 42.07 -6.32 30.46
C ARG A 470 43.52 -6.06 30.83
N ASN A 471 44.46 -6.63 30.08
CA ASN A 471 45.91 -6.38 30.28
C ASN A 471 46.32 -4.93 30.01
N LYS A 472 45.45 -4.12 29.40
CA LYS A 472 45.65 -2.68 29.16
C LYS A 472 44.84 -1.79 30.11
N ASN A 473 44.19 -2.36 31.15
CA ASN A 473 43.32 -1.67 32.10
C ASN A 473 42.15 -0.92 31.44
N ILE A 474 41.46 -1.59 30.51
CA ILE A 474 40.32 -1.03 29.79
C ILE A 474 39.07 -1.80 30.13
N ASP A 475 38.09 -1.11 30.72
CA ASP A 475 36.89 -1.71 31.33
C ASP A 475 35.69 -1.81 30.38
N TYR A 476 35.93 -1.85 29.06
CA TYR A 476 34.87 -2.08 28.08
C TYR A 476 35.22 -3.18 27.08
N THR A 477 34.21 -3.96 26.69
CA THR A 477 34.27 -4.95 25.62
C THR A 477 34.03 -4.26 24.28
N PRO A 478 34.94 -4.40 23.30
CA PRO A 478 34.70 -3.87 21.97
C PRO A 478 33.54 -4.59 21.29
N THR A 479 32.87 -3.90 20.36
CA THR A 479 31.82 -4.52 19.55
C THR A 479 32.47 -5.45 18.53
N LEU A 480 32.27 -6.76 18.69
CA LEU A 480 32.72 -7.79 17.77
C LEU A 480 31.50 -8.47 17.14
N GLY A 481 31.60 -8.81 15.87
CA GLY A 481 30.59 -9.57 15.14
C GLY A 481 31.23 -10.68 14.33
N SER A 482 30.44 -11.69 14.02
CA SER A 482 30.83 -12.80 13.16
C SER A 482 29.78 -13.06 12.10
N LYS A 483 30.22 -13.34 10.88
CA LYS A 483 29.36 -13.76 9.78
C LYS A 483 30.02 -14.90 9.04
N ARG A 484 29.26 -15.95 8.78
CA ARG A 484 29.69 -17.04 7.90
C ARG A 484 29.24 -16.77 6.46
N LEU A 485 30.13 -17.05 5.52
CA LEU A 485 29.87 -17.05 4.08
C LEU A 485 30.39 -18.37 3.50
N THR A 486 29.66 -18.93 2.54
CA THR A 486 30.10 -20.12 1.81
C THR A 486 31.10 -19.74 0.72
N SER A 487 31.92 -20.69 0.26
CA SER A 487 32.79 -20.48 -0.91
C SER A 487 31.99 -20.01 -2.13
N ASN A 488 30.76 -20.52 -2.30
CA ASN A 488 29.82 -20.07 -3.33
C ASN A 488 29.43 -18.58 -3.16
N ASP A 489 29.13 -18.10 -1.95
CA ASP A 489 28.84 -16.68 -1.71
C ASP A 489 30.01 -15.76 -2.09
N ILE A 490 31.23 -16.22 -1.78
CA ILE A 490 32.47 -15.51 -2.12
C ILE A 490 32.68 -15.45 -3.63
N GLU A 491 32.52 -16.58 -4.32
CA GLU A 491 32.65 -16.68 -5.77
C GLU A 491 31.62 -15.81 -6.50
N GLN A 492 30.39 -15.71 -5.99
CA GLN A 492 29.39 -14.78 -6.52
C GLN A 492 29.86 -13.32 -6.43
N ILE A 493 30.38 -12.90 -5.27
CA ILE A 493 30.85 -11.52 -5.07
C ILE A 493 32.05 -11.22 -5.98
N ILE A 494 33.01 -12.14 -6.10
CA ILE A 494 34.17 -11.99 -6.99
C ILE A 494 33.73 -12.02 -8.47
N GLY A 495 32.78 -12.89 -8.81
CA GLY A 495 32.10 -12.99 -10.10
C GLY A 495 31.54 -11.67 -10.59
N VAL A 496 30.62 -11.11 -9.82
CA VAL A 496 29.91 -9.86 -10.13
C VAL A 496 30.88 -8.69 -10.28
N LYS A 497 31.99 -8.66 -9.52
CA LYS A 497 33.02 -7.62 -9.62
C LYS A 497 33.56 -7.47 -11.06
N LYS A 498 33.72 -8.58 -11.78
CA LYS A 498 34.28 -8.61 -13.14
C LYS A 498 33.34 -8.03 -14.20
N MET A 499 32.10 -7.71 -13.84
CA MET A 499 31.14 -7.11 -14.77
C MET A 499 31.50 -5.66 -15.12
N ASN A 500 31.57 -5.38 -16.42
CA ASN A 500 31.84 -4.03 -16.94
C ASN A 500 30.63 -3.09 -16.77
N ASN A 501 29.40 -3.62 -16.77
CA ASN A 501 28.19 -2.84 -16.64
C ASN A 501 27.95 -2.45 -15.17
N ILE A 502 28.34 -1.23 -14.79
CA ILE A 502 28.23 -0.72 -13.41
C ILE A 502 26.80 -0.79 -12.86
N LYS A 503 25.79 -0.50 -13.70
CA LYS A 503 24.39 -0.51 -13.26
C LYS A 503 23.91 -1.91 -12.92
N GLU A 504 24.26 -2.87 -13.78
CA GLU A 504 23.91 -4.29 -13.60
C GLU A 504 24.66 -4.92 -12.44
N ARG A 505 25.95 -4.56 -12.30
CA ARG A 505 26.79 -4.92 -11.15
C ARG A 505 26.17 -4.46 -9.83
N LYS A 506 25.73 -3.20 -9.74
CA LYS A 506 25.03 -2.68 -8.54
C LYS A 506 23.76 -3.48 -8.22
N LYS A 507 23.00 -3.88 -9.25
CA LYS A 507 21.79 -4.72 -9.07
C LYS A 507 22.12 -6.10 -8.52
N LEU A 508 23.12 -6.78 -9.08
CA LEU A 508 23.53 -8.12 -8.63
C LEU A 508 24.17 -8.09 -7.23
N PHE A 509 24.92 -7.05 -6.87
CA PHE A 509 25.39 -6.89 -5.50
C PHE A 509 24.26 -6.64 -4.51
N ASN A 510 23.27 -5.82 -4.85
CA ASN A 510 22.06 -5.68 -4.04
C ASN A 510 21.31 -7.04 -3.90
N TYR A 511 21.26 -7.82 -4.98
CA TYR A 511 20.67 -9.15 -4.96
C TYR A 511 21.40 -10.10 -3.99
N ILE A 512 22.74 -10.12 -4.04
CA ILE A 512 23.58 -10.89 -3.11
C ILE A 512 23.37 -10.40 -1.66
N ASP A 513 23.36 -9.08 -1.41
CA ASP A 513 23.12 -8.55 -0.05
C ASP A 513 21.73 -8.88 0.50
N ASN A 514 20.69 -8.96 -0.34
CA ASN A 514 19.38 -9.40 0.13
C ASN A 514 19.41 -10.85 0.66
N LYS A 515 20.25 -11.72 0.09
CA LYS A 515 20.49 -13.09 0.59
C LYS A 515 21.35 -13.07 1.86
N LEU A 516 22.49 -12.38 1.83
CA LEU A 516 23.48 -12.42 2.90
C LEU A 516 23.14 -11.55 4.13
N LYS A 517 22.35 -10.50 3.91
CA LYS A 517 21.98 -9.46 4.89
C LYS A 517 23.21 -8.76 5.52
N MET A 518 24.28 -8.58 4.76
CA MET A 518 25.55 -8.02 5.24
C MET A 518 25.43 -6.55 5.62
N ALA A 519 24.80 -5.72 4.78
CA ALA A 519 24.62 -4.30 5.06
C ALA A 519 23.85 -4.05 6.35
N ARG A 520 22.76 -4.81 6.57
CA ARG A 520 21.97 -4.74 7.80
C ARG A 520 22.80 -5.12 9.02
N TYR A 521 23.59 -6.19 8.91
CA TYR A 521 24.40 -6.68 10.01
C TYR A 521 25.53 -5.69 10.37
N LEU A 522 26.23 -5.15 9.37
CA LEU A 522 27.23 -4.10 9.57
C LEU A 522 26.66 -2.86 10.27
N LYS A 523 25.49 -2.40 9.81
CA LYS A 523 24.81 -1.26 10.45
C LYS A 523 24.45 -1.56 11.91
N SER A 524 24.04 -2.79 12.24
CA SER A 524 23.81 -3.14 13.64
C SER A 524 25.08 -3.06 14.49
N LEU A 525 26.22 -3.54 13.99
CA LEU A 525 27.50 -3.45 14.70
C LEU A 525 27.95 -1.99 14.91
N MET A 526 27.70 -1.11 13.95
CA MET A 526 28.04 0.31 14.05
C MET A 526 27.23 1.07 15.12
N VAL A 527 26.03 0.59 15.45
CA VAL A 527 25.12 1.20 16.43
C VAL A 527 25.28 0.58 17.82
N THR A 528 25.72 -0.67 17.91
CA THR A 528 25.95 -1.36 19.19
C THR A 528 27.03 -0.63 19.99
N LYS A 529 26.65 -0.17 21.19
CA LYS A 529 27.58 0.46 22.13
C LYS A 529 28.49 -0.60 22.76
N PRO A 530 29.78 -0.27 23.01
CA PRO A 530 30.65 -1.10 23.82
C PRO A 530 30.02 -1.38 25.19
N SER A 531 30.04 -2.63 25.63
CA SER A 531 29.58 -3.06 26.95
C SER A 531 30.69 -2.85 27.99
N LYS A 532 30.36 -2.63 29.27
CA LYS A 532 31.37 -2.69 30.35
C LYS A 532 31.81 -4.15 30.55
N ILE A 533 33.10 -4.37 30.84
CA ILE A 533 33.68 -5.69 31.15
C ILE A 533 33.17 -6.21 32.50
#